data_AF-A0A1C5LDM6-F1
#
_entry.id   AF-A0A1C5LDM6-F1
#
_cell.length_a   1.000
_cell.length_b   1.000
_cell.length_c   1.000
_cell.angle_alpha   90.00
_cell.angle_beta   90.00
_cell.angle_gamma   90.00
#
_symmetry.space_group_name_H-M   'P 1'
#
loop_
_entity.id
_entity.type
_entity.pdbx_description
1 polymer ?
#
loop_
_entity_poly.entity_id
_entity_poly.type
_entity_poly.pdbx_seq_one_letter_code
_entity_poly.pdbx_strand_id
1 'polypeptide(L)'
;MYKDMITKEIMQECIDQGMTQTEMAVRLDTSFETIHRLLKQYDLKPAYNHDTGKYDEEKMKRCLQQGMTAKEIAQAFGVISTTVSRWKKKYNLDIPPTPRTPRKKKVTDCRTCIYRARGENLPYKCNYLEIAGHTRNMGQAEEICSKYEKGKRGRSGKRKV
;
A
#
# COMPACT_ATOMS: atom_id res chain seq x y z
N MET A 1 3.78 35.39 13.98
CA MET A 1 3.93 34.29 14.96
C MET A 1 5.31 33.65 14.77
N TYR A 2 6.23 33.94 15.69
CA TYR A 2 7.39 33.17 16.18
C TYR A 2 8.11 32.15 15.26
N LYS A 3 8.45 32.47 14.00
CA LYS A 3 9.21 31.56 13.13
C LYS A 3 10.74 31.64 13.30
N ASP A 4 11.24 32.59 14.10
CA ASP A 4 12.66 32.96 14.21
C ASP A 4 13.38 32.46 15.48
N MET A 5 12.75 31.61 16.31
CA MET A 5 13.38 31.11 17.55
C MET A 5 13.97 29.70 17.46
N ILE A 6 13.82 28.99 16.33
CA ILE A 6 14.40 27.64 16.18
C ILE A 6 15.84 27.80 15.69
N THR A 7 16.79 27.77 16.63
CA THR A 7 18.23 27.90 16.33
C THR A 7 18.87 26.56 15.97
N LYS A 8 20.11 26.61 15.49
CA LYS A 8 20.90 25.42 15.15
C LYS A 8 21.12 24.53 16.38
N GLU A 9 21.30 25.12 17.54
CA GLU A 9 21.57 24.43 18.81
C GLU A 9 20.38 23.59 19.26
N ILE A 10 19.16 24.13 19.17
CA ILE A 10 17.92 23.41 19.50
C ILE A 10 17.72 22.21 18.55
N MET A 11 18.01 22.41 17.26
CA MET A 11 17.96 21.34 16.27
C MET A 11 18.98 20.25 16.56
N GLN A 12 20.20 20.62 16.97
CA GLN A 12 21.26 19.68 17.34
C GLN A 12 20.89 18.89 18.60
N GLU A 13 20.35 19.55 19.63
CA GLU A 13 19.89 18.89 20.86
C GLU A 13 18.84 17.82 20.58
N CYS A 14 17.88 18.11 19.69
CA CYS A 14 16.86 17.14 19.30
C CYS A 14 17.46 15.94 18.54
N ILE A 15 18.49 16.17 17.72
CA ILE A 15 19.21 15.11 17.02
C ILE A 15 20.01 14.25 18.00
N ASP A 16 20.67 14.88 18.98
CA ASP A 16 21.45 14.20 20.01
C ASP A 16 20.55 13.36 20.94
N GLN A 17 19.31 13.81 21.16
CA GLN A 17 18.24 13.04 21.81
C GLN A 17 17.69 11.90 20.93
N GLY A 18 18.16 11.76 19.69
CA GLY A 18 17.77 10.71 18.77
C GLY A 18 16.37 10.87 18.17
N MET A 19 15.78 12.07 18.22
CA MET A 19 14.43 12.31 17.72
C MET A 19 14.36 12.23 16.20
N THR A 20 13.24 11.72 15.71
CA THR A 20 12.85 11.77 14.30
C THR A 20 12.38 13.16 13.90
N GLN A 21 12.41 13.48 12.61
CA GLN A 21 11.92 14.77 12.10
C GLN A 21 10.45 15.03 12.46
N THR A 22 9.63 13.98 12.57
CA THR A 22 8.23 14.09 12.98
C THR A 22 8.10 14.42 14.46
N GLU A 23 8.91 13.79 15.32
CA GLU A 23 8.95 14.10 16.76
C GLU A 23 9.49 15.51 16.99
N MET A 24 10.51 15.93 16.23
CA MET A 24 11.01 17.31 16.22
C MET A 24 9.90 18.30 15.83
N ALA A 25 9.11 17.97 14.79
CA ALA A 25 8.01 18.81 14.34
C ALA A 25 6.94 18.98 15.43
N VAL A 26 6.58 17.91 16.13
CA VAL A 26 5.63 17.95 17.25
C VAL A 26 6.20 18.72 18.44
N ARG A 27 7.45 18.46 18.83
CA ARG A 27 8.11 19.09 19.98
C ARG A 27 8.31 20.60 19.78
N LEU A 28 8.67 21.00 18.57
CA LEU A 28 8.96 22.38 18.21
C LEU A 28 7.73 23.12 17.65
N ASP A 29 6.54 22.52 17.76
CA ASP A 29 5.26 23.02 17.27
C ASP A 29 5.34 23.61 15.86
N THR A 30 5.90 22.81 14.95
CA THR A 30 6.22 23.24 13.60
C THR A 30 5.89 22.17 12.58
N SER A 31 5.98 22.54 11.31
CA SER A 31 5.73 21.60 10.21
C SER A 31 6.96 20.75 9.93
N PHE A 32 6.74 19.53 9.48
CA PHE A 32 7.78 18.63 9.00
C PHE A 32 8.66 19.31 7.93
N GLU A 33 8.04 20.08 7.02
CA GLU A 33 8.70 20.84 5.96
C GLU A 33 9.62 21.92 6.53
N THR A 34 9.25 22.53 7.66
CA THR A 34 10.10 23.52 8.33
C THR A 34 11.32 22.86 8.95
N ILE A 35 11.16 21.72 9.62
CA ILE A 35 12.28 20.92 10.12
C ILE A 35 13.20 20.50 8.97
N HIS A 36 12.65 19.97 7.89
CA HIS A 36 13.42 19.56 6.70
C HIS A 36 14.24 20.72 6.12
N ARG A 37 13.61 21.89 5.97
CA ARG A 37 14.28 23.11 5.48
C ARG A 37 15.40 23.55 6.41
N LEU A 38 15.18 23.56 7.73
CA LEU A 38 16.17 23.99 8.72
C LEU A 38 17.36 23.02 8.81
N LEU A 39 17.12 21.70 8.74
CA LEU A 39 18.19 20.70 8.65
C LEU A 39 19.09 20.95 7.44
N LYS A 40 18.50 21.26 6.28
CA LYS A 40 19.26 21.60 5.07
C LYS A 40 20.00 22.94 5.19
N GLN A 41 19.37 23.94 5.80
CA GLN A 41 19.96 25.28 5.99
C GLN A 41 21.16 25.25 6.94
N TYR A 42 21.10 24.44 8.00
CA TYR A 42 22.14 24.33 9.02
C TYR A 42 23.17 23.23 8.75
N ASP A 43 23.06 22.55 7.61
CA ASP A 43 23.86 21.37 7.23
C ASP A 43 23.90 20.29 8.33
N LEU A 44 22.77 20.10 9.00
CA LEU A 44 22.62 19.11 10.07
C LEU A 44 22.12 17.81 9.46
N LYS A 45 22.85 16.72 9.74
CA LYS A 45 22.41 15.38 9.40
C LYS A 45 21.51 14.90 10.54
N PRO A 46 20.19 14.75 10.32
CA PRO A 46 19.35 14.15 11.34
C PRO A 46 19.89 12.76 11.66
N ALA A 47 19.76 12.34 12.93
CA ALA A 47 19.92 10.94 13.28
C ALA A 47 18.93 10.19 12.39
N TYR A 48 19.45 9.50 11.37
CA TYR A 48 18.63 8.78 10.42
C TYR A 48 18.00 7.61 11.17
N ASN A 49 16.82 7.84 11.74
CA ASN A 49 15.97 6.83 12.31
C ASN A 49 14.64 6.93 11.59
N HIS A 50 14.59 6.32 10.41
CA HIS A 50 13.43 5.49 10.19
C HIS A 50 13.58 4.38 11.22
N ASP A 51 12.64 4.26 12.14
CA ASP A 51 12.45 3.08 12.98
C ASP A 51 12.06 1.88 12.09
N THR A 52 12.90 1.57 11.10
CA THR A 52 12.93 0.30 10.41
C THR A 52 13.47 -0.66 11.45
N GLY A 53 12.56 -1.11 12.33
CA GLY A 53 12.84 -1.91 13.52
C GLY A 53 14.11 -2.72 13.37
N LYS A 54 15.09 -2.42 14.22
CA LYS A 54 16.49 -2.87 14.12
C LYS A 54 16.58 -4.31 13.58
N TYR A 55 17.33 -4.49 12.49
CA TYR A 55 17.59 -5.81 11.94
C TYR A 55 18.31 -6.65 13.00
N ASP A 56 17.62 -7.66 13.49
CA ASP A 56 18.11 -8.65 14.45
C ASP A 56 18.40 -9.94 13.69
N GLU A 57 19.66 -10.29 13.59
CA GLU A 57 20.14 -11.42 12.80
C GLU A 57 19.67 -12.77 13.38
N GLU A 58 19.68 -12.93 14.70
CA GLU A 58 19.28 -14.17 15.37
C GLU A 58 17.77 -14.39 15.22
N LYS A 59 16.99 -13.33 15.42
CA LYS A 59 15.55 -13.37 15.19
C LYS A 59 15.23 -13.65 13.72
N MET A 60 16.01 -13.10 12.79
CA MET A 60 15.83 -13.32 11.34
C MET A 60 16.15 -14.77 10.97
N LYS A 61 17.26 -15.34 11.46
CA LYS A 61 17.62 -16.75 11.25
C LYS A 61 16.51 -17.70 11.70
N ARG A 62 15.93 -17.45 12.88
CA ARG A 62 14.80 -18.25 13.39
C ARG A 62 13.57 -18.17 12.48
N CYS A 63 13.24 -16.97 12.00
CA CYS A 63 12.12 -16.79 11.06
C CYS A 63 12.36 -17.50 9.72
N LEU A 64 13.60 -17.49 9.20
CA LEU A 64 13.98 -18.18 7.97
C LEU A 64 13.92 -19.70 8.13
N GLN A 65 14.41 -20.23 9.25
CA GLN A 65 14.31 -21.66 9.58
C GLN A 65 12.85 -22.14 9.68
N GLN A 66 11.95 -21.27 10.13
CA GLN A 66 10.51 -21.55 10.20
C GLN A 66 9.79 -21.38 8.85
N GLY A 67 10.49 -20.95 7.78
CA GLY A 67 9.89 -20.74 6.47
C GLY A 67 8.89 -19.59 6.43
N MET A 68 9.02 -18.60 7.34
CA MET A 68 8.09 -17.48 7.43
C MET A 68 8.15 -16.59 6.18
N THR A 69 6.99 -16.13 5.72
CA THR A 69 6.87 -15.17 4.63
C THR A 69 7.28 -13.76 5.08
N ALA A 70 7.57 -12.89 4.11
CA ALA A 70 7.91 -11.49 4.40
C ALA A 70 6.86 -10.74 5.22
N LYS A 71 5.58 -11.14 5.13
CA LYS A 71 4.49 -10.54 5.91
C LYS A 71 4.53 -10.99 7.39
N GLU A 72 4.80 -12.26 7.64
CA GLU A 72 4.92 -12.82 8.98
C GLU A 72 6.17 -12.30 9.68
N ILE A 73 7.30 -12.22 8.95
CA ILE A 73 8.53 -11.58 9.44
C ILE A 73 8.25 -10.13 9.81
N ALA A 74 7.54 -9.38 8.96
CA ALA A 74 7.21 -7.99 9.23
C ALA A 74 6.42 -7.85 10.55
N GLN A 75 5.43 -8.71 10.76
CA GLN A 75 4.66 -8.75 12.00
C GLN A 75 5.52 -9.14 13.22
N ALA A 76 6.39 -10.14 13.09
CA ALA A 76 7.27 -10.59 14.17
C ALA A 76 8.27 -9.50 14.59
N PHE A 77 8.71 -8.67 13.64
CA PHE A 77 9.63 -7.56 13.87
C PHE A 77 8.94 -6.23 14.18
N GLY A 78 7.60 -6.15 14.12
CA GLY A 78 6.87 -4.89 14.30
C GLY A 78 7.14 -3.87 13.19
N VAL A 79 7.56 -4.32 12.01
CA VAL A 79 7.89 -3.47 10.85
C VAL A 79 6.91 -3.67 9.71
N ILE A 80 6.96 -2.78 8.71
CA ILE A 80 6.22 -2.94 7.47
C ILE A 80 6.92 -3.94 6.52
N SER A 81 6.14 -4.62 5.67
CA SER A 81 6.66 -5.64 4.73
C SER A 81 7.66 -5.11 3.71
N THR A 82 7.60 -3.81 3.40
CA THR A 82 8.60 -3.14 2.55
C THR A 82 9.97 -3.07 3.21
N THR A 83 10.04 -2.96 4.54
CA THR A 83 11.30 -3.02 5.30
C THR A 83 11.94 -4.40 5.17
N VAL A 84 11.17 -5.46 5.35
CA VAL A 84 11.65 -6.85 5.16
C VAL A 84 12.10 -7.10 3.72
N SER A 85 11.40 -6.53 2.73
CA SER A 85 11.80 -6.61 1.32
C SER A 85 13.14 -5.92 1.04
N ARG A 86 13.44 -4.82 1.76
CA ARG A 86 14.76 -4.15 1.70
C ARG A 86 15.84 -5.01 2.35
N TRP A 87 15.57 -5.62 3.51
CA TRP A 87 16.51 -6.54 4.16
C TRP A 87 16.80 -7.76 3.30
N LYS A 88 15.79 -8.32 2.63
CA LYS A 88 15.96 -9.41 1.66
C LYS A 88 17.04 -9.09 0.64
N LYS A 89 16.99 -7.88 0.06
CA LYS A 89 17.96 -7.41 -0.94
C LYS A 89 19.32 -7.09 -0.32
N LYS A 90 19.34 -6.43 0.85
CA LYS A 90 20.55 -5.98 1.52
C LYS A 90 21.42 -7.13 2.05
N TYR A 91 20.77 -8.15 2.61
CA TYR A 91 21.44 -9.29 3.26
C TYR A 91 21.31 -10.59 2.45
N ASN A 92 20.82 -10.51 1.21
CA ASN A 92 20.65 -11.64 0.29
C ASN A 92 19.91 -12.84 0.93
N LEU A 93 18.80 -12.57 1.61
CA LEU A 93 18.03 -13.57 2.37
C LEU A 93 17.10 -14.35 1.46
N ASP A 94 17.00 -15.67 1.69
CA ASP A 94 16.03 -16.51 1.00
C ASP A 94 14.69 -16.53 1.73
N ILE A 95 13.93 -15.44 1.59
CA ILE A 95 12.58 -15.35 2.15
C ILE A 95 11.57 -15.92 1.16
N PRO A 96 10.74 -16.90 1.58
CA PRO A 96 9.66 -17.45 0.76
C PRO A 96 8.75 -16.36 0.19
N PRO A 97 8.34 -16.48 -1.08
CA PRO A 97 7.40 -15.55 -1.66
C PRO A 97 6.07 -15.62 -0.90
N THR A 98 5.46 -14.46 -0.65
CA THR A 98 4.10 -14.45 -0.14
C THR A 98 3.17 -15.11 -1.17
N PRO A 99 2.28 -16.03 -0.74
CA PRO A 99 1.31 -16.64 -1.65
C PRO A 99 0.55 -15.55 -2.38
N ARG A 100 0.66 -15.53 -3.72
CA ARG A 100 -0.13 -14.60 -4.54
C ARG A 100 -1.58 -15.02 -4.40
N THR A 101 -2.39 -14.18 -3.78
CA THR A 101 -3.84 -14.37 -3.84
C THR A 101 -4.25 -14.31 -5.31
N PRO A 102 -5.11 -15.23 -5.79
CA PRO A 102 -5.61 -15.18 -7.14
C PRO A 102 -6.22 -13.80 -7.39
N ARG A 103 -5.68 -13.07 -8.37
CA ARG A 103 -6.23 -11.77 -8.75
C ARG A 103 -7.70 -12.01 -9.12
N LYS A 104 -8.63 -11.38 -8.40
CA LYS A 104 -10.05 -11.39 -8.76
C LYS A 104 -10.15 -10.91 -10.23
N LYS A 105 -10.56 -11.80 -11.14
CA LYS A 105 -10.76 -11.47 -12.56
C LYS A 105 -11.75 -10.30 -12.61
N LYS A 106 -11.35 -9.20 -13.26
CA LYS A 106 -12.29 -8.09 -13.47
C LYS A 106 -13.34 -8.54 -14.48
N VAL A 107 -14.54 -7.95 -14.42
CA VAL A 107 -15.66 -8.22 -15.35
C VAL A 107 -15.25 -8.03 -16.82
N THR A 108 -14.20 -7.24 -17.06
CA THR A 108 -13.59 -6.92 -18.35
C THR A 108 -12.76 -8.04 -18.98
N ASP A 109 -12.39 -9.07 -18.21
CA ASP A 109 -11.29 -9.98 -18.56
C ASP A 109 -11.77 -11.27 -19.24
N CYS A 110 -13.06 -11.43 -19.54
CA CYS A 110 -13.61 -12.57 -20.26
C CYS A 110 -13.21 -12.54 -21.75
N ARG A 111 -11.98 -12.97 -22.06
CA ARG A 111 -11.36 -12.91 -23.39
C ARG A 111 -12.18 -13.56 -24.51
N THR A 112 -12.93 -14.61 -24.20
CA THR A 112 -13.74 -15.42 -25.14
C THR A 112 -15.24 -15.08 -25.15
N CYS A 113 -15.70 -14.12 -24.35
CA CYS A 113 -17.12 -13.79 -24.29
C CYS A 113 -17.57 -13.13 -25.61
N ILE A 114 -18.62 -13.67 -26.24
CA ILE A 114 -19.18 -13.08 -27.48
C ILE A 114 -19.78 -11.69 -27.27
N TYR A 115 -20.06 -11.31 -26.02
CA TYR A 115 -20.55 -9.99 -25.60
C TYR A 115 -19.44 -9.10 -25.02
N ARG A 116 -18.17 -9.50 -25.17
CA ARG A 116 -17.01 -8.72 -24.73
C ARG A 116 -16.97 -7.40 -25.50
N ALA A 117 -16.99 -6.29 -24.76
CA ALA A 117 -16.68 -4.98 -25.31
C ALA A 117 -15.19 -4.92 -25.69
N ARG A 118 -14.87 -4.60 -26.95
CA ARG A 118 -13.48 -4.35 -27.38
C ARG A 118 -13.03 -2.89 -27.17
N GLY A 119 -13.98 -1.98 -26.90
CA GLY A 119 -13.71 -0.56 -26.66
C GLY A 119 -13.61 -0.19 -25.17
N GLU A 120 -12.78 0.80 -24.85
CA GLU A 120 -12.52 1.27 -23.47
C GLU A 120 -13.69 2.03 -22.85
N ASN A 121 -14.60 2.56 -23.67
CA ASN A 121 -15.63 3.53 -23.28
C ASN A 121 -17.05 2.97 -23.13
N LEU A 122 -17.21 1.66 -22.91
CA LEU A 122 -18.52 1.11 -22.54
C LEU A 122 -18.69 1.14 -21.01
N PRO A 123 -19.81 1.67 -20.48
CA PRO A 123 -20.01 1.86 -19.04
C PRO A 123 -19.88 0.57 -18.23
N TYR A 124 -20.15 -0.58 -18.86
CA TYR A 124 -20.09 -1.90 -18.22
C TYR A 124 -19.04 -2.84 -18.83
N LYS A 125 -18.29 -2.38 -19.85
CA LYS A 125 -17.24 -3.15 -20.54
C LYS A 125 -17.71 -4.56 -20.99
N CYS A 126 -19.02 -4.69 -21.22
CA CYS A 126 -19.79 -5.84 -21.67
C CYS A 126 -20.96 -5.31 -22.49
N ASN A 127 -21.05 -5.70 -23.77
CA ASN A 127 -22.04 -5.21 -24.72
C ASN A 127 -23.42 -5.88 -24.59
N TYR A 128 -23.62 -6.75 -23.58
CA TYR A 128 -24.87 -7.50 -23.47
C TYR A 128 -26.07 -6.60 -23.19
N LEU A 129 -25.93 -5.59 -22.32
CA LEU A 129 -27.05 -4.73 -21.93
C LEU A 129 -27.61 -3.95 -23.13
N GLU A 130 -26.75 -3.48 -24.03
CA GLU A 130 -27.16 -2.73 -25.23
C GLU A 130 -27.88 -3.63 -26.24
N ILE A 131 -27.43 -4.88 -26.39
CA ILE A 131 -28.06 -5.86 -27.29
C ILE A 131 -29.36 -6.40 -26.70
N ALA A 132 -29.41 -6.65 -25.40
CA ALA A 132 -30.51 -7.39 -24.75
C ALA A 132 -31.53 -6.50 -24.02
N GLY A 133 -31.25 -5.20 -23.81
CA GLY A 133 -32.15 -4.28 -23.10
C GLY A 133 -32.30 -4.55 -21.60
N HIS A 134 -31.69 -5.60 -21.06
CA HIS A 134 -31.70 -5.96 -19.64
C HIS A 134 -30.33 -6.53 -19.17
N THR A 135 -30.09 -6.53 -17.86
CA THR A 135 -28.91 -7.20 -17.28
C THR A 135 -29.03 -8.72 -17.36
N ARG A 136 -27.91 -9.43 -17.48
CA ARG A 136 -27.88 -10.89 -17.60
C ARG A 136 -28.39 -11.57 -16.33
N ASN A 137 -29.30 -12.53 -16.48
CA ASN A 137 -29.07 -13.85 -15.90
C ASN A 137 -28.53 -14.69 -17.05
N MET A 138 -27.32 -15.24 -16.93
CA MET A 138 -26.58 -15.83 -18.05
C MET A 138 -27.17 -17.15 -18.58
N GLY A 139 -28.42 -17.52 -18.21
CA GLY A 139 -29.05 -18.80 -18.60
C GLY A 139 -28.28 -20.04 -18.12
N GLN A 140 -27.22 -19.85 -17.32
CA GLN A 140 -26.48 -20.91 -16.67
C GLN A 140 -27.18 -21.22 -15.35
N ALA A 141 -27.08 -22.46 -14.86
CA ALA A 141 -27.55 -22.81 -13.53
C ALA A 141 -26.98 -21.80 -12.50
N GLU A 142 -27.75 -21.47 -11.47
CA GLU A 142 -27.45 -20.40 -10.50
C GLU A 142 -26.03 -20.55 -9.88
N GLU A 143 -25.51 -21.77 -9.85
CA GLU A 143 -24.18 -22.12 -9.31
C GLU A 143 -22.99 -21.78 -10.21
N ILE A 144 -23.21 -21.52 -11.50
CA ILE A 144 -22.13 -21.41 -12.51
C ILE A 144 -21.62 -19.97 -12.64
N CYS A 145 -22.46 -18.97 -12.36
CA CYS A 145 -22.09 -17.56 -12.45
C CYS A 145 -21.89 -16.95 -11.06
N SER A 146 -20.64 -16.85 -10.60
CA SER A 146 -20.23 -16.16 -9.36
C SER A 146 -20.58 -14.66 -9.26
N LYS A 147 -21.38 -14.12 -10.19
CA LYS A 147 -21.72 -12.71 -10.36
C LYS A 147 -23.23 -12.45 -10.46
N TYR A 148 -24.07 -13.49 -10.49
CA TYR A 148 -25.51 -13.33 -10.49
C TYR A 148 -26.03 -13.24 -9.05
N GLU A 149 -26.84 -12.23 -8.78
CA GLU A 149 -27.62 -12.12 -7.54
C GLU A 149 -29.08 -11.86 -7.92
N LYS A 150 -29.94 -12.84 -7.67
CA LYS A 150 -31.37 -12.81 -8.01
C LYS A 150 -32.04 -11.59 -7.36
N GLY A 151 -32.71 -10.76 -8.17
CA GLY A 151 -33.48 -9.61 -7.69
C GLY A 151 -32.72 -8.30 -7.50
N LYS A 152 -31.38 -8.25 -7.65
CA LYS A 152 -30.65 -6.97 -7.63
C LYS A 152 -30.66 -6.30 -9.00
N ARG A 153 -31.34 -5.15 -9.11
CA ARG A 153 -31.14 -4.23 -10.24
C ARG A 153 -29.70 -3.71 -10.23
N GLY A 154 -28.99 -3.85 -11.34
CA GLY A 154 -27.67 -3.22 -11.52
C GLY A 154 -27.78 -1.71 -11.30
N ARG A 155 -26.87 -1.13 -10.53
CA ARG A 155 -26.84 0.33 -10.32
C ARG A 155 -26.66 1.02 -11.67
N SER A 156 -27.72 1.65 -12.18
CA SER A 156 -27.61 2.61 -13.29
C SER A 156 -26.64 3.70 -12.84
N GLY A 157 -25.54 3.89 -13.57
CA GLY A 157 -24.66 5.02 -13.35
C GLY A 157 -25.50 6.29 -13.46
N LYS A 158 -25.54 7.10 -12.41
CA LYS A 158 -26.27 8.37 -12.41
C LYS A 158 -25.79 9.21 -13.59
N ARG A 159 -26.71 9.60 -14.49
CA ARG A 159 -26.49 10.71 -15.42
C ARG A 159 -26.13 11.94 -14.58
N LYS A 160 -24.97 12.55 -14.84
CA LYS A 160 -24.74 13.93 -14.41
C LYS A 160 -25.72 14.79 -15.22
N VAL A 161 -26.55 15.54 -14.49
CA VAL A 161 -27.37 16.65 -15.02
C VAL A 161 -26.42 17.81 -15.29
#